data_AF-A0A5N8YDW7-F1
#
_entry.id   AF-A0A5N8YDW7-F1
#
_cell.length_a   1.000
_cell.length_b   1.000
_cell.length_c   1.000
_cell.angle_alpha   90.00
_cell.angle_beta   90.00
_cell.angle_gamma   90.00
#
_symmetry.space_group_name_H-M   'P 1'
#
loop_
_entity.id
_entity.type
_entity.pdbx_description
1 polymer ?
#
loop_
_entity_poly.entity_id
_entity_poly.type
_entity_poly.pdbx_seq_one_letter_code
_entity_poly.pdbx_strand_id
1 'polypeptide(L)'
;MTRTLTELSIREREHVISTVHREAEASGWSQLSNLRKSTLYSAWESQFNLTHATLKDGIMKGFDAAQGIPKKAEAEIQEEVATIFKMAGISTIEQAQMWTGKERADLLIGYTIKFPTHVIEIERADSWSEGLRQALWYQAAIFKAERRHVLPVLILFGNTTTERFEQVLSTCDHNHVTLSTHRLEIDGQLENNHSLGALINGQLLQN
;
A
#
# COMPACT_ATOMS: atom_id res chain seq x y z
N MET A 1 33.57 -7.43 -2.00
CA MET A 1 33.01 -6.59 -0.92
C MET A 1 32.26 -5.45 -1.57
N THR A 2 30.96 -5.34 -1.29
CA THR A 2 30.08 -4.26 -1.75
C THR A 2 30.18 -3.07 -0.80
N ARG A 3 30.33 -1.87 -1.35
CA ARG A 3 30.54 -0.64 -0.60
C ARG A 3 29.22 0.00 -0.15
N THR A 4 29.30 0.87 0.85
CA THR A 4 28.20 1.75 1.30
C THR A 4 28.43 3.20 0.89
N LEU A 5 27.39 4.04 0.89
CA LEU A 5 27.52 5.46 0.51
C LEU A 5 28.56 6.23 1.35
N THR A 6 28.75 5.84 2.61
CA THR A 6 29.71 6.45 3.55
C THR A 6 31.17 6.18 3.18
N GLU A 7 31.42 5.14 2.38
CA GLU A 7 32.77 4.75 1.92
C GLU A 7 33.14 5.38 0.57
N LEU A 8 32.23 6.15 -0.05
CA LEU A 8 32.48 6.94 -1.25
C LEU A 8 32.97 8.34 -0.88
N SER A 9 33.88 8.89 -1.68
CA SER A 9 34.17 10.33 -1.63
C SER A 9 32.92 11.14 -2.00
N ILE A 10 32.86 12.41 -1.59
CA ILE A 10 31.72 13.29 -1.88
C ILE A 10 31.48 13.38 -3.40
N ARG A 11 32.55 13.54 -4.19
CA ARG A 11 32.48 13.63 -5.65
C ARG A 11 31.99 12.34 -6.31
N GLU A 12 32.44 11.18 -5.82
CA GLU A 12 31.93 9.89 -6.30
C GLU A 12 30.47 9.71 -5.94
N ARG A 13 30.07 10.07 -4.71
CA ARG A 13 28.69 9.97 -4.25
C ARG A 13 27.73 10.80 -5.12
N GLU A 14 28.07 12.05 -5.41
CA GLU A 14 27.26 12.93 -6.27
C GLU A 14 27.16 12.39 -7.70
N HIS A 15 28.25 11.84 -8.23
CA HIS A 15 28.26 11.23 -9.56
C HIS A 15 27.37 9.99 -9.64
N VAL A 16 27.41 9.12 -8.63
CA VAL A 16 26.57 7.92 -8.56
C VAL A 16 25.10 8.30 -8.44
N ILE A 17 24.76 9.20 -7.50
CA ILE A 17 23.37 9.63 -7.28
C ILE A 17 22.78 10.23 -8.57
N SER A 18 23.48 11.18 -9.18
CA SER A 18 23.01 11.84 -10.41
C SER A 18 22.86 10.87 -11.58
N THR A 19 23.77 9.89 -11.72
CA THR A 19 23.69 8.89 -12.79
C THR A 19 22.50 7.96 -12.58
N VAL A 20 22.33 7.42 -11.38
CA VAL A 20 21.20 6.53 -11.04
C VAL A 20 19.86 7.24 -11.23
N HIS A 21 19.71 8.48 -10.74
CA HIS A 21 18.47 9.25 -10.89
C HIS A 21 18.14 9.54 -12.36
N ARG A 22 19.14 9.95 -13.15
CA ARG A 22 18.96 10.21 -14.59
C ARG A 22 18.56 8.94 -15.35
N GLU A 23 19.17 7.80 -15.04
CA GLU A 23 18.82 6.52 -15.67
C GLU A 23 17.44 6.03 -15.26
N ALA A 24 17.07 6.20 -13.98
CA ALA A 24 15.73 5.92 -13.49
C ALA A 24 14.68 6.78 -14.21
N GLU A 25 14.92 8.08 -14.35
CA GLU A 25 14.04 9.00 -15.07
C GLU A 25 13.92 8.64 -16.56
N ALA A 26 15.04 8.41 -17.24
CA ALA A 26 15.06 8.01 -18.66
C ALA A 26 14.33 6.67 -18.91
N SER A 27 14.27 5.80 -17.90
CA SER A 27 13.60 4.51 -17.98
C SER A 27 12.11 4.56 -17.60
N GLY A 28 11.56 5.74 -17.24
CA GLY A 28 10.19 5.86 -16.76
C GLY A 28 9.96 5.09 -15.45
N TRP A 29 10.87 5.25 -14.48
CA TRP A 29 10.95 4.46 -13.25
C TRP A 29 9.60 4.13 -12.57
N SER A 30 8.70 5.10 -12.46
CA SER A 30 7.39 4.93 -11.82
C SER A 30 6.50 3.91 -12.54
N GLN A 31 6.64 3.76 -13.86
CA GLN A 31 5.84 2.88 -14.71
C GLN A 31 6.47 1.49 -14.92
N LEU A 32 7.69 1.28 -14.43
CA LEU A 32 8.38 -0.01 -14.57
C LEU A 32 7.79 -1.09 -13.66
N SER A 33 7.66 -2.31 -14.20
CA SER A 33 7.34 -3.50 -13.43
C SER A 33 8.45 -3.85 -12.43
N ASN A 34 8.11 -4.59 -11.37
CA ASN A 34 9.07 -5.00 -10.34
C ASN A 34 10.27 -5.79 -10.90
N LEU A 35 10.05 -6.62 -11.93
CA LEU A 35 11.12 -7.36 -12.61
C LEU A 35 12.11 -6.41 -13.30
N ARG A 36 11.60 -5.38 -13.99
CA ARG A 36 12.43 -4.38 -14.67
C ARG A 36 13.18 -3.50 -13.68
N LYS A 37 12.52 -3.08 -12.58
CA LYS A 37 13.16 -2.37 -11.46
C LYS A 37 14.28 -3.20 -10.83
N SER A 38 14.03 -4.50 -10.57
CA SER A 38 15.05 -5.41 -10.04
C SER A 38 16.26 -5.55 -10.97
N THR A 39 16.03 -5.58 -12.28
CA THR A 39 17.11 -5.67 -13.27
C THR A 39 18.00 -4.42 -13.25
N LEU A 40 17.38 -3.23 -13.18
CA LEU A 40 18.12 -1.96 -13.05
C LEU A 40 18.90 -1.89 -11.74
N TYR A 41 18.31 -2.30 -10.63
CA TYR A 41 19.03 -2.40 -9.35
C TYR A 41 20.26 -3.30 -9.45
N SER A 42 20.12 -4.51 -10.01
CA SER A 42 21.27 -5.42 -10.20
C SER A 42 22.35 -4.84 -11.10
N ALA A 43 21.98 -4.10 -12.15
CA ALA A 43 22.94 -3.41 -13.02
C ALA A 43 23.70 -2.32 -12.25
N TRP A 44 23.02 -1.48 -11.48
CA TRP A 44 23.65 -0.43 -10.67
C TRP A 44 24.52 -1.00 -9.54
N GLU A 45 24.08 -2.08 -8.89
CA GLU A 45 24.85 -2.79 -7.87
C GLU A 45 26.20 -3.24 -8.44
N SER A 46 26.18 -3.85 -9.63
CA SER A 46 27.40 -4.28 -10.32
C SER A 46 28.25 -3.10 -10.80
N GLN A 47 27.63 -2.07 -11.35
CA GLN A 47 28.34 -0.93 -11.95
C GLN A 47 29.08 -0.09 -10.90
N PHE A 48 28.44 0.17 -9.75
CA PHE A 48 28.98 1.02 -8.69
C PHE A 48 29.57 0.23 -7.52
N ASN A 49 29.49 -1.10 -7.56
CA ASN A 49 29.89 -1.99 -6.48
C ASN A 49 29.25 -1.59 -5.14
N LEU A 50 27.94 -1.30 -5.17
CA LEU A 50 27.14 -0.92 -4.01
C LEU A 50 26.16 -2.04 -3.64
N THR A 51 25.75 -2.08 -2.36
CA THR A 51 24.68 -3.00 -1.95
C THR A 51 23.31 -2.54 -2.44
N HIS A 52 22.39 -3.49 -2.61
CA HIS A 52 20.99 -3.22 -2.88
C HIS A 52 20.38 -2.18 -1.92
N ALA A 53 20.58 -2.36 -0.61
CA ALA A 53 20.06 -1.43 0.42
C ALA A 53 20.62 -0.02 0.26
N THR A 54 21.90 0.10 -0.13
CA THR A 54 22.54 1.41 -0.36
C THR A 54 21.91 2.13 -1.55
N LEU A 55 21.62 1.41 -2.64
CA LEU A 55 20.92 1.97 -3.79
C LEU A 55 19.46 2.31 -3.48
N LYS A 56 18.72 1.38 -2.87
CA LYS A 56 17.30 1.54 -2.58
C LYS A 56 17.04 2.65 -1.54
N ASP A 57 17.62 2.52 -0.35
CA ASP A 57 17.30 3.40 0.78
C ASP A 57 18.18 4.65 0.82
N GLY A 58 19.41 4.56 0.32
CA GLY A 58 20.38 5.65 0.33
C GLY A 58 20.29 6.59 -0.88
N ILE A 59 19.91 6.08 -2.05
CA ILE A 59 19.91 6.85 -3.30
C ILE A 59 18.48 7.02 -3.85
N MET A 60 17.74 5.93 -4.04
CA MET A 60 16.45 5.94 -4.71
C MET A 60 15.32 6.48 -3.83
N LYS A 61 15.40 6.34 -2.51
CA LYS A 61 14.37 6.84 -1.58
C LYS A 61 14.02 8.32 -1.76
N GLY A 62 15.02 9.18 -2.01
CA GLY A 62 14.80 10.61 -2.27
C GLY A 62 14.23 10.89 -3.66
N PHE A 63 14.63 10.08 -4.65
CA PHE A 63 14.12 10.13 -6.02
C PHE A 63 12.66 9.67 -6.10
N ASP A 64 12.34 8.54 -5.47
CA ASP A 64 10.98 8.03 -5.31
C ASP A 64 10.08 9.10 -4.67
N ALA A 65 10.56 9.77 -3.61
CA ALA A 65 9.83 10.87 -2.97
C ALA A 65 9.62 12.08 -3.89
N ALA A 66 10.62 12.46 -4.70
CA ALA A 66 10.54 13.59 -5.63
C ALA A 66 9.68 13.28 -6.88
N GLN A 67 9.57 12.01 -7.27
CA GLN A 67 8.72 11.52 -8.35
C GLN A 67 7.27 11.24 -7.89
N GLY A 68 6.92 11.58 -6.65
CA GLY A 68 5.57 11.37 -6.12
C GLY A 68 5.25 9.91 -5.80
N ILE A 69 6.23 9.11 -5.38
CA ILE A 69 6.05 7.75 -4.82
C ILE A 69 6.22 7.84 -3.30
N PRO A 70 5.17 8.16 -2.51
CA PRO A 70 5.36 8.50 -1.11
C PRO A 70 5.03 7.28 -0.25
N LYS A 71 6.03 6.77 0.49
CA LYS A 71 5.78 5.96 1.71
C LYS A 71 5.01 6.74 2.80
N LYS A 72 4.94 8.07 2.68
CA LYS A 72 4.12 8.95 3.53
C LYS A 72 2.64 8.98 3.13
N ALA A 73 2.28 8.48 1.95
CA ALA A 73 0.89 8.49 1.50
C ALA A 73 0.03 7.55 2.31
N GLU A 74 0.52 6.36 2.68
CA GLU A 74 -0.30 5.36 3.36
C GLU A 74 -0.82 5.85 4.71
N ALA A 75 0.05 6.43 5.56
CA ALA A 75 -0.37 7.01 6.83
C ALA A 75 -1.35 8.20 6.66
N GLU A 76 -1.14 9.04 5.65
CA GLU A 76 -2.05 10.15 5.32
C GLU A 76 -3.41 9.64 4.84
N ILE A 77 -3.41 8.63 3.97
CA ILE A 77 -4.62 7.98 3.48
C ILE A 77 -5.35 7.25 4.61
N GLN A 78 -4.64 6.58 5.53
CA GLN A 78 -5.22 5.98 6.72
C GLN A 78 -5.91 7.03 7.61
N GLU A 79 -5.27 8.17 7.85
CA GLU A 79 -5.85 9.29 8.63
C GLU A 79 -7.09 9.87 7.92
N GLU A 80 -7.04 10.03 6.60
CA GLU A 80 -8.16 10.51 5.80
C GLU A 80 -9.35 9.54 5.84
N VAL A 81 -9.11 8.25 5.61
CA VAL A 81 -10.13 7.20 5.66
C VAL A 81 -10.76 7.13 7.07
N ALA A 82 -9.94 7.18 8.12
CA ALA A 82 -10.43 7.22 9.50
C ALA A 82 -11.30 8.45 9.75
N THR A 83 -10.92 9.62 9.22
CA THR A 83 -11.70 10.86 9.31
C THR A 83 -13.04 10.73 8.58
N ILE A 84 -13.07 10.15 7.37
CA ILE A 84 -14.29 9.92 6.60
C ILE A 84 -15.26 9.02 7.37
N PHE A 85 -14.77 7.91 7.94
CA PHE A 85 -15.61 7.04 8.77
C PHE A 85 -16.15 7.77 10.01
N LYS A 86 -15.32 8.54 10.72
CA LYS A 86 -15.77 9.34 11.87
C LYS A 86 -16.83 10.36 11.48
N MET A 87 -16.66 11.04 10.35
CA MET A 87 -17.65 11.99 9.81
C MET A 87 -18.97 11.32 9.43
N ALA A 88 -18.93 10.06 9.01
CA ALA A 88 -20.12 9.23 8.78
C ALA A 88 -20.75 8.66 10.07
N GLY A 89 -20.22 9.02 11.25
CA GLY A 89 -20.70 8.51 12.54
C GLY A 89 -20.27 7.07 12.85
N ILE A 90 -19.30 6.53 12.11
CA ILE A 90 -18.80 5.17 12.26
C ILE A 90 -17.64 5.17 13.26
N SER A 91 -17.74 4.32 14.29
CA SER A 91 -16.69 4.20 15.32
C SER A 91 -15.49 3.41 14.78
N THR A 92 -14.31 4.03 14.81
CA THR A 92 -13.05 3.45 14.35
C THR A 92 -12.07 3.27 15.51
N ILE A 93 -11.27 2.20 15.45
CA ILE A 93 -10.10 1.98 16.31
C ILE A 93 -8.90 1.88 15.38
N GLU A 94 -8.05 2.89 15.44
CA GLU A 94 -6.84 2.97 14.60
C GLU A 94 -5.71 2.13 15.18
N GLN A 95 -4.92 1.50 14.30
CA GLN A 95 -3.70 0.78 14.66
C GLN A 95 -3.94 -0.27 15.77
N ALA A 96 -5.04 -1.01 15.62
CA ALA A 96 -5.53 -1.95 16.60
C ALA A 96 -4.57 -3.15 16.72
N GLN A 97 -4.05 -3.37 17.92
CA GLN A 97 -3.12 -4.45 18.19
C GLN A 97 -3.81 -5.81 18.06
N MET A 98 -3.17 -6.71 17.33
CA MET A 98 -3.59 -8.10 17.24
C MET A 98 -3.06 -8.90 18.44
N TRP A 99 -3.60 -10.09 18.69
CA TRP A 99 -3.30 -10.89 19.89
C TRP A 99 -1.81 -11.25 20.08
N THR A 100 -1.01 -11.22 19.01
CA THR A 100 0.44 -11.43 19.08
C THR A 100 1.21 -10.19 19.56
N GLY A 101 0.57 -9.02 19.62
CA GLY A 101 1.14 -7.72 19.98
C GLY A 101 2.12 -7.12 18.97
N LYS A 102 2.52 -7.89 17.95
CA LYS A 102 3.49 -7.46 16.92
C LYS A 102 2.82 -6.80 15.72
N GLU A 103 1.65 -7.30 15.34
CA GLU A 103 0.93 -6.86 14.15
C GLU A 103 -0.23 -5.96 14.57
N ARG A 104 -0.54 -4.98 13.73
CA ARG A 104 -1.59 -3.98 13.94
C ARG A 104 -2.40 -3.91 12.67
N ALA A 105 -3.71 -4.07 12.79
CA ALA A 105 -4.60 -3.74 11.69
C ALA A 105 -4.74 -2.23 11.60
N ASP A 106 -4.88 -1.71 10.38
CA ASP A 106 -5.00 -0.28 10.15
C ASP A 106 -6.22 0.30 10.86
N LEU A 107 -7.39 -0.31 10.65
CA LEU A 107 -8.64 0.07 11.32
C LEU A 107 -9.45 -1.15 11.75
N LEU A 108 -10.06 -1.06 12.93
CA LEU A 108 -11.25 -1.84 13.28
C LEU A 108 -12.47 -0.94 13.31
N ILE A 109 -13.59 -1.46 12.81
CA ILE A 109 -14.89 -0.81 12.91
C ILE A 109 -15.83 -1.73 13.68
N GLY A 110 -16.69 -1.16 14.51
CA GLY A 110 -17.69 -1.92 15.26
C GLY A 110 -18.67 -1.03 16.02
N TYR A 111 -19.55 -1.67 16.78
CA TYR A 111 -20.47 -0.95 17.67
C TYR A 111 -19.74 -0.39 18.89
N THR A 112 -18.71 -1.11 19.35
CA THR A 112 -17.85 -0.72 20.48
C THR A 112 -16.46 -1.31 20.29
N ILE A 113 -15.49 -0.84 21.09
CA ILE A 113 -14.14 -1.44 21.18
C ILE A 113 -14.17 -2.95 21.48
N LYS A 114 -15.21 -3.41 22.18
CA LYS A 114 -15.39 -4.82 22.56
C LYS A 114 -16.17 -5.66 21.54
N PHE A 115 -16.69 -5.03 20.50
CA PHE A 115 -17.50 -5.68 19.48
C PHE A 115 -17.16 -5.13 18.09
N PRO A 116 -15.97 -5.47 17.56
CA PRO A 116 -15.64 -5.18 16.17
C PRO A 116 -16.53 -5.99 15.23
N THR A 117 -16.90 -5.40 14.11
CA THR A 117 -17.65 -6.03 13.02
C THR A 117 -16.80 -6.14 11.76
N HIS A 118 -15.87 -5.22 11.53
CA HIS A 118 -14.97 -5.22 10.39
C HIS A 118 -13.52 -5.03 10.83
N VAL A 119 -12.63 -5.64 10.06
CA VAL A 119 -11.19 -5.35 10.10
C VAL A 119 -10.75 -4.88 8.74
N ILE A 120 -10.04 -3.76 8.70
CA ILE A 120 -9.71 -3.06 7.47
C ILE A 120 -8.19 -2.99 7.36
N GLU A 121 -7.71 -3.34 6.16
CA GLU A 121 -6.36 -3.02 5.71
C GLU A 121 -6.44 -1.99 4.58
N ILE A 122 -5.56 -0.98 4.64
CA ILE A 122 -5.48 0.10 3.66
C ILE A 122 -4.14 -0.03 2.95
N GLU A 123 -4.17 -0.34 1.65
CA GLU A 123 -2.96 -0.74 0.93
C GLU A 123 -2.89 -0.09 -0.45
N ARG A 124 -1.68 0.15 -0.94
CA ARG A 124 -1.49 0.65 -2.30
C ARG A 124 -1.86 -0.44 -3.31
N ALA A 125 -2.45 -0.03 -4.43
CA ALA A 125 -2.87 -0.98 -5.46
C ALA A 125 -1.70 -1.79 -6.06
N ASP A 126 -0.45 -1.32 -5.98
CA ASP A 126 0.72 -2.09 -6.42
C ASP A 126 1.12 -3.23 -5.45
N SER A 127 0.70 -3.15 -4.18
CA SER A 127 0.91 -4.13 -3.11
C SER A 127 -0.35 -4.89 -2.66
N TRP A 128 -1.46 -4.78 -3.40
CA TRP A 128 -2.78 -5.33 -3.04
C TRP A 128 -2.79 -6.78 -2.50
N SER A 129 -1.94 -7.67 -3.03
CA SER A 129 -1.91 -9.08 -2.64
C SER A 129 -1.41 -9.27 -1.21
N GLU A 130 -0.51 -8.40 -0.75
CA GLU A 130 -0.01 -8.40 0.61
C GLU A 130 -1.06 -7.84 1.57
N GLY A 131 -1.67 -6.70 1.23
CA GLY A 131 -2.80 -6.16 2.00
C GLY A 131 -3.97 -7.13 2.11
N LEU A 132 -4.30 -7.87 1.04
CA LEU A 132 -5.31 -8.94 1.09
C LEU A 132 -4.92 -10.04 2.10
N ARG A 133 -3.67 -10.49 2.04
CA ARG A 133 -3.14 -11.51 2.96
C ARG A 133 -3.21 -11.02 4.41
N GLN A 134 -2.89 -9.76 4.66
CA GLN A 134 -2.97 -9.13 5.97
C GLN A 134 -4.42 -9.03 6.46
N ALA A 135 -5.36 -8.54 5.65
CA ALA A 135 -6.78 -8.46 6.01
C ALA A 135 -7.36 -9.83 6.43
N LEU A 136 -7.07 -10.89 5.66
CA LEU A 136 -7.45 -12.26 5.98
C LEU A 136 -6.77 -12.78 7.24
N TRP A 137 -5.49 -12.47 7.41
CA TRP A 137 -4.76 -12.85 8.62
C TRP A 137 -5.33 -12.17 9.87
N TYR A 138 -5.67 -10.88 9.82
CA TYR A 138 -6.28 -10.18 10.95
C TYR A 138 -7.64 -10.77 11.32
N GLN A 139 -8.47 -11.11 10.32
CA GLN A 139 -9.73 -11.80 10.55
C GLN A 139 -9.50 -13.12 11.32
N ALA A 140 -8.55 -13.95 10.85
CA ALA A 140 -8.22 -15.21 11.50
C ALA A 140 -7.63 -14.99 12.91
N ALA A 141 -6.82 -13.95 13.09
CA ALA A 141 -6.21 -13.58 14.35
C ALA A 141 -7.26 -13.17 15.40
N ILE A 142 -8.24 -12.35 15.01
CA ILE A 142 -9.36 -11.94 15.86
C ILE A 142 -10.22 -13.16 16.22
N PHE A 143 -10.55 -14.00 15.24
CA PHE A 143 -11.30 -15.23 15.53
C PHE A 143 -10.56 -16.16 16.48
N LYS A 144 -9.24 -16.32 16.31
CA LYS A 144 -8.42 -17.15 17.20
C LYS A 144 -8.41 -16.62 18.62
N ALA A 145 -8.30 -15.31 18.80
CA ALA A 145 -8.17 -14.67 20.11
C ALA A 145 -9.52 -14.56 20.85
N GLU A 146 -10.58 -14.19 20.14
CA GLU A 146 -11.86 -13.81 20.74
C GLU A 146 -13.03 -14.70 20.33
N ARG A 147 -12.83 -15.65 19.41
CA ARG A 147 -13.89 -16.45 18.77
C ARG A 147 -14.97 -15.60 18.10
N ARG A 148 -14.61 -14.39 17.69
CA ARG A 148 -15.48 -13.46 16.95
C ARG A 148 -15.21 -13.54 15.46
N HIS A 149 -16.28 -13.53 14.68
CA HIS A 149 -16.20 -13.34 13.25
C HIS A 149 -16.28 -11.84 12.95
N VAL A 150 -15.31 -11.35 12.18
CA VAL A 150 -15.29 -10.01 11.63
C VAL A 150 -15.20 -10.10 10.12
N LEU A 151 -15.73 -9.11 9.42
CA LEU A 151 -15.66 -9.01 7.97
C LEU A 151 -14.34 -8.33 7.56
N PRO A 152 -13.51 -8.98 6.73
CA PRO A 152 -12.28 -8.39 6.23
C PRO A 152 -12.62 -7.40 5.11
N VAL A 153 -12.00 -6.23 5.15
CA VAL A 153 -12.13 -5.17 4.15
C VAL A 153 -10.73 -4.80 3.68
N LEU A 154 -10.56 -4.71 2.37
CA LEU A 154 -9.36 -4.16 1.75
C LEU A 154 -9.72 -2.84 1.08
N ILE A 155 -9.09 -1.75 1.51
CA ILE A 155 -9.22 -0.44 0.87
C ILE A 155 -7.97 -0.17 0.03
N LEU A 156 -8.16 -0.05 -1.28
CA LEU A 156 -7.06 0.25 -2.20
C LEU A 156 -6.98 1.73 -2.57
N PHE A 157 -5.76 2.25 -2.68
CA PHE A 157 -5.48 3.59 -3.17
C PHE A 157 -4.31 3.61 -4.17
N GLY A 158 -4.14 4.74 -4.87
CA GLY A 158 -3.06 4.92 -5.84
C GLY A 158 -3.51 4.61 -7.27
N ASN A 159 -2.69 3.89 -8.03
CA ASN A 159 -2.93 3.68 -9.47
C ASN A 159 -2.85 2.20 -9.84
N THR A 160 -3.72 1.76 -10.74
CA THR A 160 -3.70 0.41 -11.32
C THR A 160 -4.23 0.41 -12.76
N THR A 161 -4.15 -0.74 -13.42
CA THR A 161 -4.81 -0.99 -14.72
C THR A 161 -6.14 -1.71 -14.53
N THR A 162 -7.02 -1.63 -15.52
CA THR A 162 -8.31 -2.35 -15.54
C THR A 162 -8.12 -3.85 -15.33
N GLU A 163 -7.26 -4.50 -16.12
CA GLU A 163 -6.98 -5.95 -16.02
C GLU A 163 -6.56 -6.35 -14.60
N ARG A 164 -5.67 -5.56 -14.00
CA ARG A 164 -5.21 -5.83 -12.64
C ARG A 164 -6.31 -5.61 -11.60
N PHE A 165 -7.15 -4.59 -11.78
CA PHE A 165 -8.27 -4.34 -10.88
C PHE A 165 -9.34 -5.44 -10.95
N GLU A 166 -9.64 -5.96 -12.13
CA GLU A 166 -10.53 -7.12 -12.30
C GLU A 166 -9.98 -8.36 -11.59
N GLN A 167 -8.67 -8.58 -11.65
CA GLN A 167 -8.01 -9.65 -10.89
C GLN A 167 -8.19 -9.45 -9.38
N VAL A 168 -8.00 -8.23 -8.88
CA VAL A 168 -8.20 -7.91 -7.45
C VAL A 168 -9.64 -8.21 -7.05
N LEU A 169 -10.62 -7.69 -7.80
CA LEU A 169 -12.05 -7.91 -7.55
C LEU A 169 -12.38 -9.39 -7.46
N SER A 170 -12.04 -10.16 -8.50
CA SER A 170 -12.30 -11.60 -8.53
C SER A 170 -11.65 -12.35 -7.36
N THR A 171 -10.45 -11.92 -6.94
CA THR A 171 -9.74 -12.55 -5.83
C THR A 171 -10.39 -12.20 -4.48
N CYS A 172 -10.76 -10.93 -4.27
CA CYS A 172 -11.47 -10.49 -3.08
C CYS A 172 -12.82 -11.20 -2.94
N ASP A 173 -13.61 -11.28 -4.02
CA ASP A 173 -14.90 -11.97 -4.05
C ASP A 173 -14.77 -13.45 -3.70
N HIS A 174 -13.79 -14.14 -4.30
CA HIS A 174 -13.52 -15.55 -4.02
C HIS A 174 -13.16 -15.80 -2.55
N ASN A 175 -12.48 -14.86 -1.91
CA ASN A 175 -12.05 -14.96 -0.52
C ASN A 175 -13.03 -14.30 0.48
N HIS A 176 -14.19 -13.83 0.02
CA HIS A 176 -15.17 -13.12 0.82
C HIS A 176 -14.59 -11.89 1.55
N VAL A 177 -13.71 -11.16 0.87
CA VAL A 177 -13.16 -9.88 1.33
C VAL A 177 -13.88 -8.75 0.64
N THR A 178 -14.38 -7.78 1.42
CA THR A 178 -15.00 -6.58 0.83
C THR A 178 -13.90 -5.70 0.26
N LEU A 179 -13.92 -5.48 -1.06
CA LEU A 179 -13.05 -4.50 -1.71
C LEU A 179 -13.71 -3.12 -1.67
N SER A 180 -12.95 -2.11 -1.27
CA SER A 180 -13.30 -0.71 -1.38
C SER A 180 -12.10 0.08 -1.92
N THR A 181 -12.33 1.29 -2.41
CA THR A 181 -11.27 2.13 -2.98
C THR A 181 -11.33 3.53 -2.40
N HIS A 182 -10.19 4.21 -2.32
CA HIS A 182 -10.12 5.62 -1.97
C HIS A 182 -8.98 6.27 -2.74
N ARG A 183 -9.28 7.31 -3.53
CA ARG A 183 -8.30 7.94 -4.45
C ARG A 183 -7.56 6.91 -5.32
N LEU A 184 -8.29 5.90 -5.80
CA LEU A 184 -7.75 4.90 -6.72
C LEU A 184 -8.03 5.35 -8.15
N GLU A 185 -7.02 5.39 -9.00
CA GLU A 185 -7.18 5.56 -10.44
C GLU A 185 -6.96 4.23 -11.17
N ILE A 186 -7.86 3.93 -12.11
CA ILE A 186 -7.77 2.82 -13.05
C ILE A 186 -7.54 3.41 -14.44
N ASP A 187 -6.38 3.11 -15.03
CA ASP A 187 -5.99 3.63 -16.34
C ASP A 187 -6.13 5.18 -16.45
N GLY A 188 -5.83 5.89 -15.35
CA GLY A 188 -5.89 7.35 -15.23
C GLY A 188 -7.29 7.92 -14.98
N GLN A 189 -8.29 7.09 -14.71
CA GLN A 189 -9.63 7.52 -14.31
C GLN A 189 -9.92 7.12 -12.86
N LEU A 190 -10.49 8.04 -12.08
CA LEU A 190 -10.86 7.77 -10.69
C LEU A 190 -11.92 6.65 -10.62
N GLU A 191 -11.65 5.62 -9.83
CA GLU A 191 -12.57 4.52 -9.53
C GLU A 191 -13.67 5.02 -8.58
N ASN A 192 -14.93 4.81 -8.95
CA ASN A 192 -16.08 5.28 -8.17
C ASN A 192 -17.04 4.18 -7.74
N ASN A 193 -17.04 3.02 -8.42
CA ASN A 193 -18.04 1.97 -8.22
C ASN A 193 -17.86 1.24 -6.88
N HIS A 194 -16.61 1.11 -6.44
CA HIS A 194 -16.20 0.50 -5.17
C HIS A 194 -15.65 1.55 -4.21
N SER A 195 -15.92 2.83 -4.45
CA SER A 195 -15.42 3.92 -3.61
C SER A 195 -15.82 3.76 -2.15
N LEU A 196 -15.01 4.31 -1.25
CA LEU A 196 -15.31 4.40 0.18
C LEU A 196 -16.67 5.09 0.43
N GLY A 197 -17.02 6.05 -0.42
CA GLY A 197 -18.35 6.66 -0.42
C GLY A 197 -19.48 5.67 -0.71
N ALA A 198 -19.29 4.78 -1.70
CA ALA A 198 -20.25 3.70 -2.00
C ALA A 198 -20.31 2.65 -0.88
N LEU A 199 -19.19 2.35 -0.23
CA LEU A 199 -19.16 1.47 0.95
C LEU A 199 -20.01 2.03 2.11
N ILE A 200 -19.88 3.33 2.38
CA ILE A 200 -20.56 3.98 3.50
C ILE A 200 -22.05 4.20 3.22
N ASN A 201 -22.40 4.66 2.02
CA ASN A 201 -23.76 5.10 1.70
C ASN A 201 -24.58 4.03 0.97
N GLY A 202 -23.97 2.90 0.61
CA GLY A 202 -24.50 1.96 -0.36
C GLY A 202 -24.37 2.48 -1.79
N GLN A 203 -24.47 1.58 -2.77
CA GLN A 203 -24.62 1.99 -4.16
C GLN A 203 -25.98 2.68 -4.30
N LEU A 204 -25.99 3.92 -4.81
CA LEU A 204 -27.22 4.55 -5.28
C LEU A 204 -27.77 3.63 -6.37
N LEU A 205 -28.84 2.90 -6.05
CA LEU A 205 -29.61 2.17 -7.05
C LEU A 205 -30.06 3.21 -8.09
N GLN A 206 -29.44 3.18 -9.26
CA GLN A 206 -29.92 3.94 -10.40
C GLN A 206 -31.27 3.32 -10.78
N ASN A 207 -32.35 3.99 -10.37
CA ASN A 207 -33.69 3.74 -10.92
C ASN A 207 -33.77 4.29 -12.34
#